data_AF-A0A9X2BF48-F1
#
_entry.id   AF-A0A9X2BF48-F1
#
_cell.length_a   1.000
_cell.length_b   1.000
_cell.length_c   1.000
_cell.angle_alpha   90.00
_cell.angle_beta   90.00
_cell.angle_gamma   90.00
#
_symmetry.space_group_name_H-M   'P 1'
#
loop_
_entity.id
_entity.type
_entity.pdbx_description
1 polymer ?
#
loop_
_entity_poly.entity_id
_entity_poly.type
_entity_poly.pdbx_seq_one_letter_code
_entity_poly.pdbx_strand_id
1 'polypeptide(L)'
;MRKEIIDYLNTRPDLKFFIREQPRWYRDLSRNPLLLEVMESEANVFFGRTFGQRIDKFHNQVKTVGLMIDFLSMMGKGEDL
;
A
#
# COMPACT_ATOMS: atom_id res chain seq x y z
N MET A 1 6.65 -15.77 11.92
CA MET A 1 5.92 -14.54 12.31
C MET A 1 4.50 -14.94 12.70
N ARG A 2 3.98 -14.41 13.82
CA ARG A 2 2.65 -14.79 14.32
C ARG A 2 1.55 -14.34 13.36
N LYS A 3 0.44 -15.08 13.34
CA LYS A 3 -0.68 -14.81 12.44
C LYS A 3 -1.35 -13.46 12.73
N GLU A 4 -1.51 -13.11 14.01
CA GLU A 4 -2.01 -11.79 14.44
C GLU A 4 -1.23 -10.61 13.84
N ILE A 5 0.10 -10.72 13.74
CA ILE A 5 0.95 -9.69 13.14
C ILE A 5 0.74 -9.66 11.62
N ILE A 6 0.64 -10.83 10.97
CA ILE A 6 0.38 -10.89 9.52
C ILE A 6 -0.97 -10.24 9.20
N ASP A 7 -2.01 -10.53 9.98
CA ASP A 7 -3.34 -9.97 9.81
C ASP A 7 -3.32 -8.46 10.05
N TYR A 8 -2.61 -7.99 11.07
CA TYR A 8 -2.39 -6.56 11.33
C TYR A 8 -1.62 -5.85 10.20
N LEU A 9 -0.59 -6.47 9.64
CA LEU A 9 0.13 -5.92 8.48
C LEU A 9 -0.73 -5.93 7.21
N ASN A 10 -1.70 -6.83 7.10
CA ASN A 10 -2.63 -6.82 5.97
C ASN A 10 -3.67 -5.70 6.08
N THR A 11 -4.04 -5.25 7.29
CA THR A 11 -4.91 -4.08 7.46
C THR A 11 -4.17 -2.76 7.21
N ARG A 12 -2.83 -2.74 7.31
CA ARG A 12 -1.97 -1.57 7.11
C ARG A 12 -0.99 -1.72 5.93
N PRO A 13 -1.40 -1.34 4.70
CA PRO A 13 -0.59 -1.54 3.50
C PRO A 13 0.72 -0.74 3.48
N ASP A 14 0.79 0.37 4.20
CA ASP A 14 1.98 1.17 4.48
C ASP A 14 3.03 0.37 5.26
N LEU A 15 2.65 -0.25 6.38
CA LEU A 15 3.55 -1.11 7.15
C LEU A 15 3.97 -2.33 6.34
N LYS A 16 3.05 -2.90 5.54
CA LYS A 16 3.35 -4.01 4.63
C LYS A 16 4.39 -3.62 3.57
N PHE A 17 4.33 -2.40 3.04
CA PHE A 17 5.33 -1.87 2.13
C PHE A 17 6.67 -1.67 2.85
N PHE A 18 6.66 -1.05 4.04
CA PHE A 18 7.87 -0.82 4.82
C PHE A 18 8.63 -2.12 5.14
N ILE A 19 7.93 -3.18 5.55
CA ILE A 19 8.57 -4.46 5.86
C ILE A 19 9.12 -5.13 4.59
N ARG A 20 8.54 -4.89 3.41
CA ARG A 20 9.11 -5.36 2.13
C ARG A 20 10.41 -4.64 1.78
N GLU A 21 10.48 -3.33 2.06
CA GLU A 21 11.70 -2.54 1.88
C GLU A 21 12.78 -2.90 2.92
N GLN A 22 12.35 -3.27 4.13
CA GLN A 22 13.22 -3.62 5.25
C GLN A 22 12.95 -5.06 5.72
N PRO A 23 13.40 -6.09 4.96
CA PRO A 23 13.09 -7.50 5.25
C PRO A 23 13.69 -7.99 6.57
N ARG A 24 14.60 -7.22 7.19
CA ARG A 24 15.08 -7.46 8.56
C ARG A 24 13.93 -7.58 9.55
N TRP A 25 12.86 -6.78 9.36
CA TRP A 25 11.69 -6.79 10.23
C TRP A 25 10.90 -8.09 10.20
N TYR A 26 10.88 -8.83 9.08
CA TYR A 26 10.28 -10.16 9.06
C TYR A 26 10.96 -11.11 10.04
N ARG A 27 12.29 -11.06 10.12
CA ARG A 27 13.08 -11.90 11.01
C ARG A 27 12.94 -11.45 12.46
N ASP A 28 12.99 -10.14 12.70
CA ASP A 28 12.95 -9.57 14.04
C ASP A 28 11.56 -9.74 14.68
N LEU A 29 10.47 -9.47 13.94
CA LEU A 29 9.09 -9.73 14.39
C LEU A 29 8.77 -11.23 14.51
N SER A 30 9.45 -12.08 13.74
CA SER A 30 9.30 -13.53 13.90
C SER A 30 9.98 -14.06 15.16
N ARG A 31 11.02 -13.39 15.66
CA ARG A 31 11.73 -13.75 16.89
C ARG A 31 11.11 -13.12 18.12
N ASN A 32 10.73 -11.85 18.03
CA ASN A 32 10.08 -11.12 19.10
C ASN A 32 8.90 -10.29 18.56
N PRO A 33 7.65 -10.74 18.79
CA PRO A 33 6.46 -10.04 18.33
C PRO A 33 6.25 -8.67 19.00
N LEU A 34 6.88 -8.41 20.16
CA LEU A 34 6.76 -7.14 20.89
C LEU A 34 7.47 -5.98 20.20
N LEU A 35 8.33 -6.27 19.21
CA LEU A 35 9.00 -5.24 18.43
C LEU A 35 8.09 -4.57 17.40
N LEU A 36 6.80 -4.93 17.35
CA LEU A 36 5.83 -4.34 16.42
C LEU A 36 5.72 -2.82 16.60
N GLU A 37 5.65 -2.33 17.84
CA GLU A 37 5.57 -0.88 18.12
C GLU A 37 6.84 -0.14 17.69
N VAL A 38 8.00 -0.78 17.86
CA VAL A 38 9.28 -0.22 17.43
C VAL A 38 9.33 -0.12 15.91
N MET A 39 8.88 -1.17 15.22
CA MET A 39 8.76 -1.20 13.77
C MET A 39 7.82 -0.11 13.27
N GLU A 40 6.67 0.10 13.92
CA GLU A 40 5.75 1.18 13.58
C GLU A 40 6.36 2.56 13.76
N SER A 41 7.12 2.79 14.84
CA SER A 41 7.83 4.06 15.05
C SER A 41 8.85 4.31 13.94
N GLU A 42 9.64 3.29 13.57
CA GLU A 42 10.59 3.41 12.46
C GLU A 42 9.88 3.62 11.12
N ALA A 43 8.77 2.93 10.87
CA ALA A 43 7.96 3.11 9.67
C ALA A 43 7.43 4.55 9.61
N ASN A 44 6.95 5.11 10.71
CA ASN A 44 6.50 6.51 10.80
C ASN A 44 7.64 7.49 10.51
N VAL A 45 8.86 7.21 10.94
CA VAL A 45 10.04 8.06 10.64
C VAL A 45 10.47 7.91 9.17
N PHE A 46 10.43 6.69 8.63
CA PHE A 46 10.72 6.38 7.24
C PHE A 46 9.72 7.06 6.30
N PHE A 47 8.43 6.92 6.60
CA PHE A 47 7.36 7.56 5.87
C PHE A 47 7.34 9.06 6.13
N GLY A 48 7.51 9.57 7.34
CA GLY A 48 7.55 11.02 7.60
C GLY A 48 8.57 11.77 6.74
N ARG A 49 9.69 11.13 6.37
CA ARG A 49 10.69 11.66 5.42
C ARG A 49 10.36 11.44 3.94
N THR A 50 9.42 10.54 3.63
CA THR A 50 9.16 9.97 2.30
C THR A 50 7.70 10.12 1.82
N PHE A 51 6.77 10.54 2.68
CA PHE A 51 5.31 10.45 2.48
C PHE A 51 4.76 11.49 1.51
N GLY A 52 5.49 12.58 1.28
CA GLY A 52 5.01 13.70 0.47
C GLY A 52 4.68 13.36 -0.99
N GLN A 53 5.13 12.21 -1.53
CA GLN A 53 4.97 11.91 -2.96
C GLN A 53 4.24 10.59 -3.31
N ARG A 54 4.04 9.66 -2.37
CA ARG A 54 3.55 8.30 -2.70
C ARG A 54 2.04 8.08 -2.48
N ILE A 55 1.38 8.83 -1.60
CA ILE A 55 -0.08 8.76 -1.46
C ILE A 55 -0.79 9.22 -2.74
N ASP A 56 -0.25 10.25 -3.40
CA ASP A 56 -0.84 10.79 -4.64
C ASP A 56 -0.94 9.72 -5.74
N LYS A 57 0.06 8.85 -5.83
CA LYS A 57 0.09 7.79 -6.86
C LYS A 57 -0.88 6.64 -6.57
N PHE A 58 -1.17 6.34 -5.30
CA PHE A 58 -2.13 5.26 -4.97
C PHE A 58 -3.58 5.69 -5.21
N HIS A 59 -3.91 6.98 -5.04
CA HIS A 59 -5.22 7.51 -5.41
C HIS A 59 -5.39 7.67 -6.94
N ASN A 60 -4.30 7.92 -7.67
CA ASN A 60 -4.34 8.15 -9.11
C ASN A 60 -4.48 6.87 -9.96
N GLN A 61 -4.20 5.67 -9.44
CA GLN A 61 -4.41 4.43 -10.21
C GLN A 61 -5.90 4.09 -10.43
N VAL A 62 -6.80 4.60 -9.58
CA VAL A 62 -8.25 4.38 -9.76
C VAL A 62 -8.84 5.33 -10.82
N LYS A 63 -8.27 6.53 -10.98
CA LYS A 63 -8.75 7.52 -11.97
C LYS A 63 -8.48 7.12 -13.42
N THR A 64 -7.44 6.33 -13.68
CA THR A 64 -7.11 5.86 -15.03
C THR A 64 -8.09 4.82 -15.56
N VAL A 65 -8.70 4.00 -14.69
CA VAL A 65 -9.72 3.02 -15.09
C VAL A 65 -11.02 3.71 -15.52
N GLY A 66 -11.39 4.81 -14.88
CA GLY A 66 -12.56 5.61 -15.27
C GLY A 66 -12.45 6.16 -16.70
N LEU A 67 -11.30 6.72 -17.05
CA LEU A 67 -11.06 7.29 -18.38
C LEU A 67 -11.11 6.23 -19.50
N MET A 68 -10.66 4.99 -19.24
CA MET A 68 -10.73 3.90 -20.23
C MET A 68 -12.18 3.42 -20.45
N ILE A 69 -13.01 3.38 -19.40
CA ILE A 69 -14.43 3.01 -19.49
C ILE A 69 -15.24 4.10 -20.20
N ASP A 70 -14.94 5.37 -19.95
CA ASP A 70 -15.60 6.49 -20.63
C ASP A 70 -15.31 6.49 -22.14
N PHE A 71 -14.07 6.18 -22.54
CA PHE A 71 -13.70 6.08 -23.96
C PHE A 71 -14.38 4.89 -24.67
N LEU A 72 -14.45 3.73 -24.02
CA LEU A 72 -15.17 2.55 -24.53
C LEU A 72 -16.67 2.81 -24.66
N SER A 73 -17.27 3.51 -23.68
CA SER A 73 -18.69 3.89 -23.70
C SER A 73 -19.00 4.92 -24.79
N MET A 74 -18.07 5.82 -25.07
CA MET A 74 -18.19 6.83 -26.13
C MET A 74 -18.04 6.21 -27.54
N MET A 75 -17.20 5.18 -27.69
CA MET A 75 -17.02 4.47 -28.96
C MET A 75 -18.17 3.50 -29.26
N GLY A 76 -18.70 2.80 -28.25
CA GLY A 76 -19.85 1.89 -28.41
C GLY A 76 -21.20 2.57 -28.67
N LYS A 77 -21.26 3.91 -28.60
CA LYS A 77 -22.46 4.71 -28.89
C LYS A 77 -22.47 5.34 -30.28
N GLY A 78 -21.47 5.05 -31.11
CA GLY A 78 -21.28 5.64 -32.44
C GLY A 78 -21.70 4.78 -33.64
N GLU A 79 -22.30 3.60 -33.44
CA GLU A 79 -22.66 2.67 -34.54
C GLU A 79 -24.16 2.66 -34.91
N ASP A 80 -24.97 3.61 -34.41
CA ASP A 80 -26.42 3.69 -34.70
C ASP A 80 -26.87 5.06 -35.27
N LEU A 81 -26.14 5.61 -36.25
CA LEU A 81 -26.62 6.71 -37.13
C LEU A 81 -26.18 6.53 -38.58
#